data_AF-A0AAN7BH90-F1
#
_entry.id   AF-A0AAN7BH90-F1
#
_cell.length_a   1.000
_cell.length_b   1.000
_cell.length_c   1.000
_cell.angle_alpha   90.00
_cell.angle_beta   90.00
_cell.angle_gamma   90.00
#
_symmetry.space_group_name_H-M   'P 1'
#
loop_
_entity.id
_entity.type
_entity.pdbx_description
1 polymer ?
#
loop_
_entity_poly.entity_id
_entity_poly.type
_entity_poly.pdbx_seq_one_letter_code
_entity_poly.pdbx_strand_id
1 'polypeptide(L)'
;MRTPTWNRRPSGTSDMVAVTAGLTSVEVTLSGGASEGITRPPVFTCSIYTPGKTSIKIYVDDGVPLPQDLIFSVLVSGTENSDWRLVELDIIVPLGPADPDSHKLMVRYNESGPRMLSNLRFNVVASLKHDEDDESTKFLVLRLLPRSEKGWIDVKKIGGDISFLLCLADVNLFDRGTAFVKLGTAAYYTYRYDQAPREGDFTVRIDR
;
A
#
# COMPACT_ATOMS: atom_id res chain seq x y z
N MET A 1 14.79 13.40 11.79
CA MET A 1 14.06 12.18 11.40
C MET A 1 12.69 12.25 12.07
N ARG A 2 11.59 12.08 11.33
CA ARG A 2 10.23 12.05 11.91
C ARG A 2 9.93 10.63 12.38
N THR A 3 9.42 10.48 13.59
CA THR A 3 8.98 9.19 14.14
C THR A 3 7.64 8.82 13.49
N PRO A 4 7.51 7.65 12.85
CA PRO A 4 6.25 7.23 12.22
C PRO A 4 5.16 6.88 13.27
N THR A 5 3.88 6.88 12.87
CA THR A 5 2.73 6.57 13.77
C THR A 5 2.15 5.17 13.62
N TRP A 6 2.68 4.35 12.71
CA TRP A 6 2.13 3.02 12.43
C TRP A 6 2.21 2.04 13.62
N ASN A 7 2.82 2.45 14.74
CA ASN A 7 2.91 1.72 16.01
C ASN A 7 1.60 1.70 16.82
N ARG A 8 0.50 2.31 16.34
CA ARG A 8 -0.78 2.25 17.06
C ARG A 8 -1.62 1.11 16.53
N ARG A 9 -1.76 0.03 17.31
CA ARG A 9 -2.80 -0.98 17.10
C ARG A 9 -4.14 -0.27 16.86
N PRO A 10 -4.93 -0.64 15.83
CA PRO A 10 -6.26 -0.09 15.67
C PRO A 10 -7.11 -0.46 16.88
N SER A 11 -7.49 0.55 17.68
CA SER A 11 -8.43 0.38 18.77
C SER A 11 -9.85 0.31 18.20
N GLY A 12 -10.48 -0.86 18.30
CA GLY A 12 -11.95 -0.96 18.27
C GLY A 12 -12.52 -1.65 17.04
N THR A 13 -13.18 -2.77 17.34
CA THR A 13 -14.24 -3.48 16.62
C THR A 13 -14.96 -2.68 15.53
N SER A 14 -14.93 -3.20 14.30
CA SER A 14 -15.91 -2.87 13.27
C SER A 14 -16.56 -4.18 12.81
N ASP A 15 -17.90 -4.21 12.87
CA ASP A 15 -18.73 -5.37 12.60
C ASP A 15 -18.48 -5.96 11.21
N MET A 16 -18.35 -7.29 11.16
CA MET A 16 -18.24 -8.05 9.93
C MET A 16 -19.58 -8.03 9.17
N VAL A 17 -19.58 -7.49 7.95
CA VAL A 17 -20.60 -7.79 6.94
C VAL A 17 -19.94 -8.60 5.83
N ALA A 18 -20.42 -9.82 5.62
CA ALA A 18 -19.97 -10.71 4.55
C ALA A 18 -20.39 -10.15 3.19
N VAL A 19 -19.48 -10.17 2.20
CA VAL A 19 -19.79 -9.85 0.81
C VAL A 19 -19.33 -10.98 -0.12
N THR A 20 -20.25 -11.43 -0.95
CA THR A 20 -20.16 -12.50 -1.95
C THR A 20 -19.30 -12.09 -3.16
N ALA A 21 -18.68 -13.08 -3.80
CA ALA A 21 -17.71 -12.95 -4.88
C ALA A 21 -18.20 -12.15 -6.11
N GLY A 22 -17.43 -11.12 -6.46
CA GLY A 22 -17.50 -10.36 -7.72
C GLY A 22 -16.62 -9.13 -7.59
N LEU A 23 -15.61 -8.97 -8.48
CA LEU A 23 -14.67 -7.83 -8.60
C LEU A 23 -14.86 -6.70 -7.56
N THR A 24 -14.24 -6.81 -6.39
CA THR A 24 -14.39 -5.81 -5.33
C THR A 24 -13.26 -4.79 -5.39
N SER A 25 -13.49 -3.68 -6.08
CA SER A 25 -12.94 -2.39 -5.64
C SER A 25 -13.76 -1.97 -4.43
N VAL A 26 -13.15 -1.93 -3.24
CA VAL A 26 -13.81 -1.42 -2.04
C VAL A 26 -13.72 0.11 -2.07
N GLU A 27 -14.83 0.78 -2.35
CA GLU A 27 -14.94 2.23 -2.17
C GLU A 27 -15.10 2.53 -0.68
N VAL A 28 -14.10 3.21 -0.11
CA VAL A 28 -14.19 3.76 1.24
C VAL A 28 -14.99 5.06 1.18
N THR A 29 -16.29 5.00 1.52
CA THR A 29 -17.13 6.19 1.74
C THR A 29 -17.19 6.52 3.23
N LEU A 30 -16.65 7.67 3.63
CA LEU A 30 -16.78 8.21 4.99
C LEU A 30 -17.75 9.40 4.97
N SER A 31 -18.92 9.24 5.60
CA SER A 31 -19.93 10.30 5.77
C SER A 31 -19.51 11.26 6.88
N GLY A 32 -18.84 12.35 6.51
CA GLY A 32 -18.63 13.53 7.36
C GLY A 32 -19.52 14.68 6.91
N GLY A 33 -20.31 15.22 7.84
CA GLY A 33 -21.27 16.31 7.60
C GLY A 33 -20.66 17.52 6.91
N ALA A 34 -21.43 18.12 6.01
CA ALA A 34 -21.05 19.27 5.22
C ALA A 34 -20.87 20.51 6.12
N SER A 35 -19.65 21.03 6.20
CA SER A 35 -19.37 22.42 6.54
C SER A 35 -18.66 23.05 5.34
N GLU A 36 -19.24 24.12 4.81
CA GLU A 36 -18.71 24.87 3.66
C GLU A 36 -17.25 25.28 3.88
N GLY A 37 -16.38 24.98 2.91
CA GLY A 37 -15.02 25.53 2.81
C GLY A 37 -13.85 24.55 3.04
N ILE A 38 -14.08 23.28 3.40
CA ILE A 38 -12.99 22.31 3.57
C ILE A 38 -12.99 21.30 2.41
N THR A 39 -12.00 21.39 1.54
CA THR A 39 -11.69 20.40 0.50
C THR A 39 -11.42 19.03 1.12
N ARG A 40 -12.07 17.99 0.60
CA ARG A 40 -11.85 16.63 1.08
C ARG A 40 -10.43 16.16 0.73
N PRO A 41 -9.76 15.39 1.61
CA PRO A 41 -8.45 14.82 1.29
C PRO A 41 -8.60 13.78 0.17
N PRO A 42 -7.59 13.65 -0.73
CA PRO A 42 -7.65 12.72 -1.85
C PRO A 42 -7.69 11.27 -1.36
N VAL A 43 -8.22 10.38 -2.19
CA VAL A 43 -8.34 8.95 -1.91
C VAL A 43 -7.31 8.19 -2.74
N PHE A 44 -6.57 7.30 -2.09
CA PHE A 44 -5.58 6.43 -2.72
C PHE A 44 -6.13 5.01 -2.78
N THR A 45 -6.44 4.53 -3.98
CA THR A 45 -6.86 3.14 -4.21
C THR A 45 -5.65 2.35 -4.67
N CYS A 46 -5.21 1.39 -3.86
CA CYS A 46 -4.02 0.60 -4.13
C CYS A 46 -4.37 -0.77 -4.70
N SER A 47 -3.51 -1.30 -5.56
CA SER A 47 -3.63 -2.64 -6.15
C SER A 47 -2.25 -3.22 -6.43
N ILE A 48 -2.13 -4.55 -6.33
CA ILE A 48 -0.89 -5.28 -6.62
C ILE A 48 -1.21 -6.48 -7.51
N TYR A 49 -0.41 -6.68 -8.55
CA TYR A 49 -0.60 -7.76 -9.51
C TYR A 49 0.70 -8.16 -10.20
N THR A 50 0.74 -9.39 -10.70
CA THR A 50 1.80 -9.86 -11.60
C THR A 50 1.64 -9.20 -12.97
N PRO A 51 2.72 -8.83 -13.68
CA PRO A 51 2.63 -8.27 -15.04
C PRO A 51 1.70 -9.06 -15.96
N GLY A 52 0.76 -8.36 -16.61
CA GLY A 52 -0.24 -8.94 -17.50
C GLY A 52 -1.38 -9.70 -16.81
N LYS A 53 -1.53 -9.58 -15.48
CA LYS A 53 -2.59 -10.20 -14.68
C LYS A 53 -3.35 -9.15 -13.87
N THR A 54 -4.50 -9.55 -13.31
CA THR A 54 -5.35 -8.72 -12.43
C THR A 54 -5.17 -9.04 -10.94
N SER A 55 -4.40 -10.08 -10.63
CA SER A 55 -4.04 -10.54 -9.29
C SER A 55 -2.59 -11.00 -9.28
N ILE A 56 -2.05 -11.27 -8.09
CA ILE A 56 -0.74 -11.92 -7.96
C ILE A 56 -0.92 -13.39 -8.35
N LYS A 57 -0.12 -13.86 -9.30
CA LYS A 57 -0.05 -15.27 -9.72
C LYS A 57 1.26 -15.87 -9.26
N ILE A 58 1.23 -16.90 -8.43
CA ILE A 58 2.46 -17.56 -7.98
C ILE A 58 2.88 -18.58 -9.03
N TYR A 59 4.09 -18.42 -9.58
CA TYR A 59 4.72 -19.45 -10.40
C TYR A 59 5.55 -20.36 -9.51
N VAL A 60 5.45 -21.67 -9.74
CA VAL A 60 6.09 -22.70 -8.91
C VAL A 60 6.93 -23.61 -9.80
N ASP A 61 8.14 -23.92 -9.37
CA ASP A 61 9.02 -24.94 -9.97
C ASP A 61 9.41 -25.95 -8.88
N ASP A 62 9.15 -27.24 -9.13
CA ASP A 62 9.33 -28.34 -8.16
C ASP A 62 8.82 -28.05 -6.74
N GLY A 63 7.64 -27.43 -6.63
CA GLY A 63 7.04 -27.06 -5.35
C GLY A 63 7.61 -25.79 -4.69
N VAL A 64 8.61 -25.15 -5.30
CA VAL A 64 9.24 -23.93 -4.82
C VAL A 64 8.69 -22.70 -5.57
N PRO A 65 8.18 -21.67 -4.88
CA PRO A 65 7.80 -20.41 -5.52
C PRO A 65 8.98 -19.74 -6.20
N LEU A 66 8.80 -19.35 -7.46
CA LEU A 66 9.79 -18.58 -8.19
C LEU A 66 9.69 -17.09 -7.81
N PRO A 67 10.83 -16.39 -7.64
CA PRO A 67 10.84 -14.94 -7.51
C PRO A 67 10.14 -14.29 -8.71
N GLN A 68 9.28 -13.30 -8.45
CA GLN A 68 8.50 -12.67 -9.51
C GLN A 68 8.39 -11.15 -9.33
N ASP A 69 8.20 -10.46 -10.44
CA ASP A 69 7.98 -9.02 -10.40
C ASP A 69 6.53 -8.71 -10.02
N LEU A 70 6.34 -7.76 -9.11
CA LEU A 70 5.02 -7.27 -8.69
C LEU A 70 4.85 -5.81 -9.10
N ILE A 71 3.72 -5.50 -9.74
CA ILE A 71 3.36 -4.12 -10.04
C ILE A 71 2.48 -3.61 -8.91
N PHE A 72 2.93 -2.55 -8.25
CA PHE A 72 2.13 -1.74 -7.34
C PHE A 72 1.51 -0.61 -8.15
N SER A 73 0.20 -0.44 -8.06
CA SER A 73 -0.56 0.61 -8.71
C SER A 73 -1.39 1.37 -7.68
N VAL A 74 -1.30 2.69 -7.72
CA VAL A 74 -2.02 3.62 -6.84
C VAL A 74 -2.80 4.58 -7.71
N LEU A 75 -4.13 4.46 -7.67
CA LEU A 75 -5.05 5.41 -8.28
C LEU A 75 -5.38 6.52 -7.27
N VAL A 76 -5.28 7.76 -7.70
CA VAL A 76 -5.53 8.94 -6.88
C VAL A 76 -6.80 9.65 -7.38
N SER A 77 -7.83 9.68 -6.54
CA SER A 77 -9.11 10.33 -6.82
C SER A 77 -9.44 11.41 -5.81
N GLY A 78 -10.49 12.21 -6.07
CA GLY A 78 -10.84 13.36 -5.23
C GLY A 78 -9.81 14.48 -5.28
N THR A 79 -9.15 14.66 -6.43
CA THR A 79 -8.09 15.66 -6.63
C THR A 79 -8.60 16.97 -7.24
N GLU A 80 -9.82 16.97 -7.77
CA GLU A 80 -10.47 18.12 -8.39
C GLU A 80 -10.66 19.22 -7.34
N ASN A 81 -10.15 20.42 -7.63
CA ASN A 81 -10.15 21.56 -6.71
C ASN A 81 -9.44 21.31 -5.36
N SER A 82 -8.60 20.27 -5.27
CA SER A 82 -7.85 19.96 -4.05
C SER A 82 -6.65 20.90 -3.89
N ASP A 83 -6.53 21.46 -2.69
CA ASP A 83 -5.41 22.28 -2.21
C ASP A 83 -4.43 21.46 -1.34
N TRP A 84 -4.69 20.16 -1.19
CA TRP A 84 -3.83 19.26 -0.44
C TRP A 84 -2.46 19.10 -1.11
N ARG A 85 -1.42 19.00 -0.28
CA ARG A 85 -0.04 18.77 -0.74
C ARG A 85 0.49 17.53 -0.08
N LEU A 86 0.74 16.51 -0.89
CA LEU A 86 1.28 15.23 -0.45
C LEU A 86 2.78 15.36 -0.22
N VAL A 87 3.24 14.97 0.96
CA VAL A 87 4.66 14.90 1.35
C VAL A 87 5.19 13.50 1.09
N GLU A 88 4.42 12.48 1.43
CA GLU A 88 4.84 11.08 1.38
C GLU A 88 3.61 10.18 1.36
N LEU A 89 3.67 9.09 0.60
CA LEU A 89 2.71 8.00 0.69
C LEU A 89 3.47 6.69 0.93
N ASP A 90 3.21 6.07 2.07
CA ASP A 90 3.78 4.77 2.40
C ASP A 90 2.82 3.66 2.00
N ILE A 91 3.36 2.60 1.39
CA ILE A 91 2.72 1.29 1.30
C ILE A 91 3.47 0.35 2.25
N ILE A 92 2.73 -0.23 3.19
CA ILE A 92 3.28 -1.02 4.30
C ILE A 92 2.93 -2.48 4.05
N VAL A 93 3.95 -3.29 3.81
CA VAL A 93 3.84 -4.72 3.52
C VAL A 93 4.34 -5.51 4.73
N PRO A 94 3.46 -6.19 5.48
CA PRO A 94 3.88 -7.10 6.54
C PRO A 94 4.71 -8.26 5.97
N LEU A 95 5.85 -8.53 6.60
CA LEU A 95 6.78 -9.59 6.23
C LEU A 95 6.73 -10.74 7.23
N GLY A 96 6.91 -11.95 6.71
CA GLY A 96 7.01 -13.15 7.54
C GLY A 96 6.63 -14.42 6.79
N PRO A 97 6.81 -15.58 7.43
CA PRO A 97 6.47 -16.87 6.83
C PRO A 97 5.00 -16.94 6.44
N ALA A 98 4.69 -17.84 5.50
CA ALA A 98 3.31 -18.21 5.23
C ALA A 98 2.69 -18.79 6.51
N ASP A 99 1.58 -18.20 6.94
CA ASP A 99 0.83 -18.60 8.13
C ASP A 99 -0.65 -18.75 7.72
N PRO A 100 -1.30 -19.89 8.01
CA PRO A 100 -2.72 -20.11 7.70
C PRO A 100 -3.67 -19.11 8.35
N ASP A 101 -3.30 -18.55 9.51
CA ASP A 101 -4.11 -17.64 10.31
C ASP A 101 -3.75 -16.16 10.06
N SER A 102 -2.56 -15.91 9.50
CA SER A 102 -2.07 -14.57 9.20
C SER A 102 -1.30 -14.54 7.87
N HIS A 103 -2.03 -14.49 6.76
CA HIS A 103 -1.38 -14.41 5.45
C HIS A 103 -0.53 -13.14 5.31
N LYS A 104 0.77 -13.32 5.07
CA LYS A 104 1.75 -12.26 4.78
C LYS A 104 2.20 -12.39 3.34
N LEU A 105 2.44 -11.28 2.65
CA LEU A 105 2.70 -11.31 1.20
C LEU A 105 4.01 -12.04 0.86
N MET A 106 5.06 -11.83 1.64
CA MET A 106 6.39 -12.37 1.42
C MET A 106 7.16 -12.52 2.74
N VAL A 107 8.12 -13.43 2.79
CA VAL A 107 8.95 -13.64 3.99
C VAL A 107 9.92 -12.49 4.23
N ARG A 108 10.53 -12.01 3.15
CA ARG A 108 11.57 -10.98 3.16
C ARG A 108 11.66 -10.31 1.79
N TYR A 109 12.37 -9.20 1.73
CA TYR A 109 12.72 -8.53 0.49
C TYR A 109 14.15 -7.99 0.59
N ASN A 110 15.05 -8.52 -0.24
CA ASN A 110 16.48 -8.22 -0.18
C ASN A 110 17.03 -7.61 -1.48
N GLU A 111 16.14 -7.23 -2.39
CA GLU A 111 16.49 -6.95 -3.78
C GLU A 111 16.84 -5.48 -4.02
N SER A 112 17.21 -5.17 -5.28
CA SER A 112 17.74 -3.86 -5.75
C SER A 112 16.78 -2.66 -5.56
N GLY A 113 15.59 -2.90 -5.03
CA GLY A 113 14.60 -1.90 -4.74
C GLY A 113 13.61 -1.68 -5.88
N PRO A 114 12.53 -0.93 -5.59
CA PRO A 114 11.46 -0.70 -6.52
C PRO A 114 11.84 0.25 -7.66
N ARG A 115 11.25 0.04 -8.84
CA ARG A 115 11.46 0.85 -10.05
C ARG A 115 10.16 1.50 -10.50
N MET A 116 10.14 2.83 -10.61
CA MET A 116 8.97 3.55 -11.12
C MET A 116 8.59 3.13 -12.55
N LEU A 117 7.29 2.97 -12.79
CA LEU A 117 6.70 2.66 -14.10
C LEU A 117 5.88 3.83 -14.65
N SER A 118 5.10 4.49 -13.80
CA SER A 118 4.37 5.72 -14.15
C SER A 118 4.66 6.84 -13.16
N ASN A 119 4.30 8.07 -13.54
CA ASN A 119 4.41 9.25 -12.69
C ASN A 119 5.80 9.46 -12.06
N LEU A 120 6.79 9.71 -12.92
CA LEU A 120 8.19 9.93 -12.55
C LEU A 120 8.45 11.18 -11.69
N ARG A 121 7.39 11.85 -11.24
CA ARG A 121 7.44 12.89 -10.20
C ARG A 121 7.67 12.32 -8.81
N PHE A 122 7.58 11.01 -8.66
CA PHE A 122 7.91 10.31 -7.42
C PHE A 122 9.19 9.50 -7.57
N ASN A 123 9.91 9.39 -6.47
CA ASN A 123 10.80 8.27 -6.19
C ASN A 123 10.07 7.27 -5.31
N VAL A 124 10.44 6.01 -5.43
CA VAL A 124 10.01 4.97 -4.50
C VAL A 124 11.26 4.44 -3.79
N VAL A 125 11.22 4.41 -2.46
CA VAL A 125 12.32 3.94 -1.62
C VAL A 125 11.82 2.79 -0.76
N ALA A 126 12.46 1.63 -0.89
CA ALA A 126 12.21 0.50 -0.01
C ALA A 126 13.02 0.63 1.28
N SER A 127 12.40 0.33 2.41
CA SER A 127 13.06 0.22 3.71
C SER A 127 12.48 -0.92 4.50
N LEU A 128 13.33 -1.69 5.17
CA LEU A 128 12.91 -2.68 6.15
C LEU A 128 12.76 -1.99 7.51
N LYS A 129 11.63 -2.22 8.17
CA LYS A 129 11.34 -1.74 9.52
C LYS A 129 10.88 -2.90 10.39
N HIS A 130 10.99 -2.70 11.70
CA HIS A 130 10.50 -3.61 12.72
C HIS A 130 9.41 -2.90 13.51
N ASP A 131 8.42 -3.62 14.03
CA ASP A 131 7.47 -3.05 14.98
C ASP A 131 8.20 -2.57 16.24
N GLU A 132 7.88 -1.36 16.70
CA GLU A 132 8.46 -0.81 17.92
C GLU A 132 7.97 -1.57 19.16
N ASP A 133 6.74 -2.09 19.12
CA ASP A 133 6.15 -2.87 20.22
C ASP A 133 6.48 -4.38 20.09
N ASP A 134 6.92 -4.83 18.92
CA ASP A 134 7.27 -6.23 18.62
C ASP A 134 8.36 -6.35 17.55
N GLU A 135 9.63 -6.41 17.98
CA GLU A 135 10.79 -6.51 17.06
C GLU A 135 10.73 -7.72 16.11
N SER A 136 9.92 -8.74 16.42
CA SER A 136 9.73 -9.93 15.58
C SER A 136 8.88 -9.64 14.34
N THR A 137 8.00 -8.64 14.43
CA THR A 137 7.17 -8.21 13.31
C THR A 137 7.97 -7.27 12.42
N LYS A 138 8.14 -7.68 11.15
CA LYS A 138 8.92 -6.94 10.15
C LYS A 138 8.00 -6.40 9.07
N PHE A 139 8.34 -5.22 8.57
CA PHE A 139 7.62 -4.56 7.49
C PHE A 139 8.59 -4.15 6.38
N LEU A 140 8.16 -4.36 5.14
CA LEU A 140 8.71 -3.64 3.99
C LEU A 140 7.87 -2.37 3.81
N VAL A 141 8.48 -1.22 4.02
CA VAL A 141 7.84 0.08 3.80
C VAL A 141 8.36 0.66 2.49
N LEU A 142 7.43 0.81 1.54
CA LEU A 142 7.64 1.38 0.21
C LEU A 142 7.19 2.84 0.24
N ARG A 143 8.16 3.75 0.35
CA ARG A 143 7.94 5.17 0.55
C ARG A 143 7.91 5.89 -0.79
N LEU A 144 6.75 6.39 -1.19
CA LEU A 144 6.57 7.21 -2.39
C LEU A 144 6.82 8.67 -2.03
N LEU A 145 7.97 9.18 -2.48
CA LEU A 145 8.47 10.52 -2.16
C LEU A 145 8.43 11.41 -3.41
N PRO A 146 7.77 12.59 -3.36
CA PRO A 146 7.85 13.56 -4.43
C PRO A 146 9.30 13.99 -4.71
N ARG A 147 9.66 14.10 -5.99
CA ARG A 147 10.94 14.65 -6.46
C ARG A 147 11.01 16.18 -6.40
N SER A 148 9.98 16.83 -5.88
CA SER A 148 9.97 18.28 -5.76
C SER A 148 11.02 18.74 -4.75
N GLU A 149 11.76 19.79 -5.07
CA GLU A 149 12.70 20.46 -4.15
C GLU A 149 12.02 20.93 -2.85
N LYS A 150 10.71 21.17 -2.90
CA LYS A 150 9.91 21.58 -1.73
C LYS A 150 9.62 20.42 -0.77
N GLY A 151 9.87 19.18 -1.18
CA GLY A 151 9.54 17.97 -0.43
C GLY A 151 8.04 17.61 -0.43
N TRP A 152 7.25 18.21 -1.32
CA TRP A 152 5.82 17.92 -1.46
C TRP A 152 5.32 18.18 -2.89
N ILE A 153 4.15 17.64 -3.24
CA ILE A 153 3.48 17.88 -4.52
C ILE A 153 2.00 18.21 -4.31
N ASP A 154 1.48 19.19 -5.07
CA ASP A 154 0.04 19.43 -5.11
C ASP A 154 -0.67 18.19 -5.67
N VAL A 155 -1.65 17.61 -4.97
CA VAL A 155 -2.24 16.33 -5.39
C VAL A 155 -2.95 16.40 -6.74
N LYS A 156 -3.44 17.58 -7.14
CA LYS A 156 -3.96 17.86 -8.49
C LYS A 156 -2.94 17.65 -9.62
N LYS A 157 -1.63 17.71 -9.31
CA LYS A 157 -0.54 17.50 -10.28
C LYS A 157 -0.12 16.04 -10.42
N ILE A 158 -0.66 15.13 -9.60
CA ILE A 158 -0.34 13.71 -9.68
C ILE A 158 -0.85 13.15 -11.01
N GLY A 159 -2.06 13.52 -11.45
CA GLY A 159 -2.56 13.13 -12.77
C GLY A 159 -3.19 11.74 -12.84
N GLY A 160 -3.61 11.19 -11.70
CA GLY A 160 -4.50 10.02 -11.64
C GLY A 160 -3.84 8.73 -11.18
N ASP A 161 -2.68 8.36 -11.71
CA ASP A 161 -2.03 7.10 -11.37
C ASP A 161 -0.56 7.25 -10.94
N ILE A 162 -0.11 6.34 -10.08
CA ILE A 162 1.29 6.13 -9.71
C ILE A 162 1.52 4.63 -9.72
N SER A 163 2.52 4.16 -10.46
CA SER A 163 2.86 2.74 -10.48
C SER A 163 4.35 2.49 -10.46
N PHE A 164 4.74 1.39 -9.84
CA PHE A 164 6.12 0.93 -9.77
C PHE A 164 6.21 -0.58 -9.70
N LEU A 165 7.35 -1.11 -10.13
CA LEU A 165 7.70 -2.51 -10.11
C LEU A 165 8.52 -2.83 -8.87
N LEU A 166 8.14 -3.85 -8.12
CA LEU A 166 8.98 -4.48 -7.11
C LEU A 166 9.54 -5.77 -7.72
N CYS A 167 10.82 -5.74 -8.09
CA CYS A 167 11.43 -6.86 -8.81
C CYS A 167 11.75 -8.04 -7.88
N LEU A 168 11.68 -9.26 -8.40
CA LEU A 168 12.15 -10.49 -7.73
C LEU A 168 11.56 -10.67 -6.31
N ALA A 169 10.27 -10.42 -6.14
CA ALA A 169 9.59 -10.64 -4.88
C ALA A 169 9.33 -12.14 -4.64
N ASP A 170 9.80 -12.64 -3.50
CA ASP A 170 9.55 -14.01 -3.01
C ASP A 170 8.15 -14.09 -2.35
N VAL A 171 7.10 -14.21 -3.17
CA VAL A 171 5.73 -14.30 -2.69
C VAL A 171 5.50 -15.62 -1.95
N ASN A 172 4.90 -15.55 -0.76
CA ASN A 172 4.56 -16.72 0.03
C ASN A 172 3.61 -17.66 -0.73
N LEU A 173 3.89 -18.96 -0.66
CA LEU A 173 2.97 -19.98 -1.14
C LEU A 173 1.90 -20.26 -0.08
N PHE A 174 0.66 -20.34 -0.52
CA PHE A 174 -0.47 -20.70 0.34
C PHE A 174 -1.05 -22.05 -0.11
N ASP A 175 -1.46 -22.87 0.85
CA ASP A 175 -2.01 -24.21 0.58
C ASP A 175 -3.35 -24.14 -0.16
N ARG A 176 -4.09 -23.04 0.01
CA ARG A 176 -5.36 -22.78 -0.68
C ARG A 176 -5.10 -22.13 -2.03
N GLY A 177 -5.91 -22.47 -3.03
CA GLY A 177 -5.76 -21.94 -4.40
C GLY A 177 -5.91 -20.41 -4.52
N THR A 178 -6.57 -19.76 -3.56
CA THR A 178 -6.63 -18.31 -3.45
C THR A 178 -6.42 -17.89 -2.00
N ALA A 179 -5.59 -16.86 -1.79
CA ALA A 179 -5.37 -16.20 -0.52
C ALA A 179 -5.60 -14.69 -0.64
N PHE A 180 -5.91 -14.06 0.48
CA PHE A 180 -6.09 -12.61 0.59
C PHE A 180 -5.14 -12.09 1.66
N VAL A 181 -4.39 -11.04 1.34
CA VAL A 181 -3.40 -10.42 2.21
C VAL A 181 -3.76 -8.95 2.41
N LYS A 182 -3.77 -8.50 3.67
CA LYS A 182 -4.06 -7.12 4.05
C LYS A 182 -2.78 -6.31 4.15
N LEU A 183 -2.71 -5.17 3.46
CA LEU A 183 -1.58 -4.24 3.46
C LEU A 183 -2.02 -2.89 4.00
N GLY A 184 -1.07 -2.14 4.55
CA GLY A 184 -1.30 -0.80 5.08
C GLY A 184 -0.90 0.30 4.11
N THR A 185 -1.46 1.48 4.33
CA THR A 185 -1.05 2.73 3.69
C THR A 185 -1.00 3.85 4.72
N ALA A 186 -0.09 4.81 4.53
CA ALA A 186 -0.02 6.00 5.35
C ALA A 186 0.32 7.23 4.48
N ALA A 187 -0.59 8.19 4.40
CA ALA A 187 -0.41 9.40 3.60
C ALA A 187 -0.13 10.62 4.48
N TYR A 188 0.99 11.29 4.22
CA TYR A 188 1.42 12.49 4.93
C TYR A 188 1.20 13.72 4.06
N TYR A 189 0.61 14.77 4.63
CA TYR A 189 0.36 16.02 3.92
C TYR A 189 1.01 17.21 4.63
N THR A 190 1.15 18.33 3.92
CA THR A 190 1.60 19.58 4.56
C THR A 190 0.51 20.15 5.47
N TYR A 191 0.89 20.72 6.60
CA TYR A 191 0.03 21.41 7.59
C TYR A 191 -0.97 20.53 8.35
N ARG A 192 -1.64 19.59 7.68
CA ARG A 192 -2.53 18.60 8.27
C ARG A 192 -1.93 17.21 8.01
N TYR A 193 -1.97 16.33 9.01
CA TYR A 193 -1.41 14.97 8.92
C TYR A 193 0.11 14.91 8.66
N ASP A 194 0.85 15.90 9.16
CA ASP A 194 2.30 15.94 9.05
C ASP A 194 3.00 15.15 10.19
N GLN A 195 2.31 14.98 11.31
CA GLN A 195 2.71 14.15 12.46
C GLN A 195 1.83 12.91 12.69
N ALA A 196 0.61 12.92 12.16
CA ALA A 196 -0.33 11.79 12.21
C ALA A 196 -0.84 11.53 10.79
N PRO A 197 -0.20 10.65 10.00
CA PRO A 197 -0.63 10.36 8.64
C PRO A 197 -2.08 9.90 8.59
N ARG A 198 -2.70 10.08 7.43
CA ARG A 198 -3.96 9.43 7.11
C ARG A 198 -3.67 7.98 6.77
N GLU A 199 -4.01 7.09 7.70
CA GLU A 199 -3.83 5.66 7.56
C GLU A 199 -5.01 5.02 6.84
N GLY A 200 -4.75 3.89 6.20
CA GLY A 200 -5.75 3.06 5.52
C GLY A 200 -5.20 1.68 5.22
N ASP A 201 -6.06 0.80 4.75
CA ASP A 201 -5.67 -0.56 4.38
C ASP A 201 -6.33 -1.01 3.07
N PHE A 202 -5.73 -2.00 2.43
CA PHE A 202 -6.28 -2.62 1.24
C PHE A 202 -5.93 -4.11 1.20
N THR A 203 -6.77 -4.87 0.51
CA THR A 203 -6.62 -6.33 0.39
C THR A 203 -6.12 -6.69 -0.99
N VAL A 204 -5.16 -7.60 -1.04
CA VAL A 204 -4.54 -8.11 -2.26
C VAL A 204 -4.91 -9.57 -2.43
N ARG A 205 -5.38 -9.92 -3.62
CA ARG A 205 -5.67 -11.30 -3.99
C ARG A 205 -4.42 -11.97 -4.56
N ILE A 206 -4.13 -13.15 -4.04
CA ILE A 206 -3.05 -14.02 -4.48
C ILE A 206 -3.68 -15.33 -4.95
N ASP A 207 -3.35 -15.75 -6.16
CA ASP A 207 -3.77 -17.03 -6.71
C ASP A 207 -2.55 -17.89 -7.01
N ARG A 208 -2.69 -19.19 -6.74
CA ARG A 208 -1.75 -20.22 -7.17
C ARG A 208 -1.93 -20.57 -8.64
#